data_AF-A0A959Y7N5-F1
#
_entry.id   AF-A0A959Y7N5-F1
#
_cell.length_a   1.000
_cell.length_b   1.000
_cell.length_c   1.000
_cell.angle_alpha   90.00
_cell.angle_beta   90.00
_cell.angle_gamma   90.00
#
_symmetry.space_group_name_H-M   'P 1'
#
loop_
_entity.id
_entity.type
_entity.pdbx_description
1 polymer ?
#
loop_
_entity_poly.entity_id
_entity_poly.type
_entity_poly.pdbx_seq_one_letter_code
_entity_poly.pdbx_strand_id
1 'polypeptide(L)'
;RRAADPEQPGLRAFAVRLATEHFTEVPVGQEDLGLVRAFSVFRSINSNWRYVADPEGREYIAPAMESAELMAGDCDDHAVLMAACIEAVGGRVRLVRTTGHIYPELYVGGDKELERAAFLVRRVLFRDEVGDKPLYHHTDADGAHWLNLDYTRDHPGGELMDERILGILVLGKAKARS
;
A
#
# COMPACT_ATOMS: atom_id res chain seq x y z
N ARG A 1 4.33 -17.17 6.10
CA ARG A 1 4.29 -16.36 7.35
C ARG A 1 5.58 -15.56 7.64
N ARG A 2 6.71 -15.74 6.91
CA ARG A 2 7.93 -14.94 7.12
C ARG A 2 8.14 -13.78 6.13
N ALA A 3 7.50 -13.81 4.96
CA ALA A 3 7.79 -12.84 3.92
C ALA A 3 7.37 -11.40 4.30
N ALA A 4 6.25 -11.23 5.01
CA ALA A 4 5.69 -9.92 5.31
C ALA A 4 5.73 -9.55 6.81
N ASP A 5 6.69 -10.06 7.59
CA ASP A 5 6.72 -9.80 9.05
C ASP A 5 7.00 -8.31 9.36
N PRO A 6 5.99 -7.52 9.78
CA PRO A 6 6.15 -6.08 9.98
C PRO A 6 6.99 -5.74 11.22
N GLU A 7 7.21 -6.72 12.12
CA GLU A 7 7.98 -6.55 13.35
C GLU A 7 9.46 -6.86 13.17
N GLN A 8 9.88 -7.36 12.00
CA GLN A 8 11.31 -7.55 11.71
C GLN A 8 12.06 -6.22 11.91
N PRO A 9 13.07 -6.15 12.80
CA PRO A 9 13.67 -4.86 13.19
C PRO A 9 14.19 -4.01 12.02
N GLY A 10 14.79 -4.65 11.01
CA GLY A 10 15.25 -3.98 9.79
C GLY A 10 14.09 -3.38 8.98
N LEU A 11 12.98 -4.11 8.83
CA LEU A 11 11.83 -3.66 8.06
C LEU A 11 11.09 -2.53 8.75
N ARG A 12 10.92 -2.64 10.07
CA ARG A 12 10.30 -1.57 10.86
C ARG A 12 11.12 -0.29 10.78
N ALA A 13 12.44 -0.38 10.90
CA ALA A 13 13.32 0.79 10.79
C ALA A 13 13.24 1.41 9.38
N PHE A 14 13.26 0.57 8.34
CA PHE A 14 13.07 1.01 6.95
C PHE A 14 11.72 1.71 6.74
N ALA A 15 10.62 1.11 7.20
CA ALA A 15 9.28 1.65 7.08
C ALA A 15 9.10 2.98 7.83
N VAL A 16 9.65 3.09 9.05
CA VAL A 16 9.64 4.35 9.83
C VAL A 16 10.39 5.45 9.08
N ARG A 17 11.55 5.13 8.49
CA ARG A 17 12.30 6.09 7.65
C ARG A 17 11.42 6.59 6.50
N LEU A 18 10.84 5.67 5.72
CA LEU A 18 9.97 6.03 4.58
C LEU A 18 8.74 6.84 5.00
N ALA A 19 8.11 6.50 6.14
CA ALA A 19 6.95 7.22 6.67
C ALA A 19 7.26 8.66 7.13
N THR A 20 8.54 9.01 7.24
CA THR A 20 9.01 10.35 7.65
C THR A 20 9.78 11.07 6.53
N GLU A 21 9.80 10.52 5.32
CA GLU A 21 10.55 11.07 4.20
C GLU A 21 9.81 12.20 3.47
N HIS A 22 8.49 12.07 3.34
CA HIS A 22 7.65 13.01 2.62
C HIS A 22 6.59 13.62 3.52
N PHE A 23 6.08 14.79 3.10
CA PHE A 23 4.92 15.47 3.69
C PHE A 23 5.05 15.88 5.16
N THR A 24 6.27 15.95 5.70
CA THR A 24 6.56 16.24 7.11
C THR A 24 6.18 17.65 7.55
N GLU A 25 6.16 18.61 6.62
CA GLU A 25 5.80 20.01 6.86
C GLU A 25 4.32 20.31 6.58
N VAL A 26 3.56 19.33 6.09
CA VAL A 26 2.15 19.54 5.75
C VAL A 26 1.31 19.58 7.04
N PRO A 27 0.58 20.67 7.32
CA PRO A 27 -0.25 20.75 8.50
C PRO A 27 -1.49 19.86 8.33
N VAL A 28 -1.55 18.76 9.08
CA VAL A 28 -2.69 17.83 9.10
C VAL A 28 -3.18 17.57 10.53
N GLY A 29 -4.44 17.17 10.66
CA GLY A 29 -5.00 16.74 11.95
C GLY A 29 -4.33 15.47 12.47
N GLN A 30 -4.38 15.24 13.78
CA GLN A 30 -3.83 14.03 14.40
C GLN A 30 -4.43 12.75 13.82
N GLU A 31 -5.70 12.81 13.44
CA GLU A 31 -6.45 11.72 12.83
C GLU A 31 -5.97 11.37 11.41
N ASP A 32 -5.30 12.29 10.69
CA ASP A 32 -4.79 12.05 9.34
C ASP A 32 -3.33 11.58 9.34
N LEU A 33 -2.62 11.67 10.46
CA LEU A 33 -1.19 11.32 10.53
C LEU A 33 -0.91 9.89 10.09
N GLY A 34 -1.84 8.95 10.37
CA GLY A 34 -1.74 7.58 9.89
C GLY A 34 -1.76 7.48 8.36
N LEU A 35 -2.69 8.21 7.72
CA LEU A 35 -2.79 8.26 6.26
C LEU A 35 -1.57 8.93 5.64
N VAL A 36 -1.12 10.06 6.19
CA VAL A 36 0.06 10.78 5.67
C VAL A 36 1.31 9.90 5.72
N ARG A 37 1.52 9.15 6.80
CA ARG A 37 2.64 8.19 6.91
C ARG A 37 2.54 7.08 5.86
N ALA A 38 1.35 6.48 5.69
CA ALA A 38 1.12 5.45 4.67
C ALA A 38 1.36 5.98 3.25
N PHE A 39 0.95 7.23 2.98
CA PHE A 39 1.19 7.90 1.71
C PHE A 39 2.64 8.29 1.47
N SER A 40 3.38 8.64 2.52
CA SER A 40 4.84 8.83 2.43
C SER A 40 5.53 7.50 2.07
N VAL A 41 5.17 6.40 2.74
CA VAL A 41 5.66 5.05 2.40
C VAL A 41 5.36 4.70 0.94
N PHE A 42 4.10 4.91 0.51
CA PHE A 42 3.70 4.68 -0.88
C PHE A 42 4.57 5.47 -1.86
N ARG A 43 4.74 6.78 -1.64
CA ARG A 43 5.52 7.65 -2.52
C ARG A 43 6.96 7.17 -2.62
N SER A 44 7.61 6.88 -1.49
CA SER A 44 8.99 6.40 -1.47
C SER A 44 9.14 5.07 -2.22
N ILE A 45 8.23 4.12 -2.00
CA ILE A 45 8.31 2.81 -2.67
C ILE A 45 8.03 2.96 -4.17
N ASN A 46 6.89 3.52 -4.55
CA ASN A 46 6.46 3.58 -5.96
C ASN A 46 7.39 4.43 -6.83
N SER A 47 7.97 5.50 -6.30
CA SER A 47 8.91 6.34 -7.08
C SER A 47 10.27 5.69 -7.32
N ASN A 48 10.63 4.65 -6.54
CA ASN A 48 11.92 3.97 -6.63
C ASN A 48 11.83 2.50 -7.07
N TRP A 49 10.61 1.95 -7.18
CA TRP A 49 10.40 0.54 -7.51
C TRP A 49 10.82 0.22 -8.95
N ARG A 50 11.56 -0.88 -9.11
CA ARG A 50 11.97 -1.41 -10.42
C ARG A 50 11.33 -2.77 -10.65
N TYR A 51 10.38 -2.82 -11.58
CA TYR A 51 9.72 -4.07 -11.91
C TYR A 51 10.68 -5.05 -12.59
N VAL A 52 10.76 -6.25 -12.05
CA VAL A 52 11.52 -7.39 -12.60
C VAL A 52 10.61 -8.60 -12.50
N ALA A 53 10.13 -9.11 -13.63
CA ALA A 53 9.30 -10.31 -13.65
C ALA A 53 10.11 -11.55 -13.23
N ASP A 54 9.43 -12.49 -12.58
CA ASP A 54 9.97 -13.81 -12.31
C ASP A 54 10.37 -14.56 -13.60
N PRO A 55 11.37 -15.45 -13.54
CA PRO A 55 11.67 -16.35 -14.64
C PRO A 55 10.46 -17.20 -15.03
N GLU A 56 10.26 -17.38 -16.33
CA GLU A 56 9.12 -18.14 -16.87
C GLU A 56 8.96 -19.52 -16.19
N GLY A 57 7.75 -19.80 -15.71
CA GLY A 57 7.40 -21.05 -15.03
C GLY A 57 7.85 -21.16 -13.58
N ARG A 58 8.31 -20.06 -12.96
CA ARG A 58 8.60 -19.97 -11.52
C ARG A 58 7.79 -18.83 -10.91
N GLU A 59 7.38 -19.02 -9.66
CA GLU A 59 6.74 -18.00 -8.83
C GLU A 59 7.55 -17.95 -7.53
N TYR A 60 8.14 -16.80 -7.24
CA TYR A 60 8.96 -16.54 -6.06
C TYR A 60 8.48 -15.26 -5.39
N ILE A 61 7.88 -15.42 -4.20
CA ILE A 61 7.49 -14.29 -3.37
C ILE A 61 8.64 -13.98 -2.41
N ALA A 62 9.35 -12.89 -2.67
CA ALA A 62 10.48 -12.45 -1.86
C ALA A 62 10.02 -12.03 -0.46
N PRO A 63 10.86 -12.21 0.57
CA PRO A 63 10.68 -11.51 1.84
C PRO A 63 10.72 -10.00 1.63
N ALA A 64 9.86 -9.25 2.30
CA ALA A 64 9.76 -7.80 2.21
C ALA A 64 11.11 -7.11 2.41
N MET A 65 11.97 -7.61 3.30
CA MET A 65 13.31 -7.03 3.47
C MET A 65 14.24 -7.22 2.27
N GLU A 66 14.11 -8.31 1.53
CA GLU A 66 14.88 -8.51 0.30
C GLU A 66 14.45 -7.48 -0.75
N SER A 67 13.14 -7.33 -0.95
CA SER A 67 12.57 -6.29 -1.80
C SER A 67 12.93 -4.88 -1.35
N ALA A 68 13.01 -4.62 -0.04
CA ALA A 68 13.40 -3.32 0.52
C ALA A 68 14.87 -2.97 0.23
N GLU A 69 15.77 -3.95 0.24
CA GLU A 69 17.19 -3.76 -0.08
C GLU A 69 17.39 -3.52 -1.57
N LEU A 70 16.60 -4.19 -2.42
CA LEU A 70 16.71 -4.12 -3.88
C LEU A 70 15.91 -2.96 -4.49
N MET A 71 14.82 -2.54 -3.84
CA MET A 71 13.77 -1.70 -4.42
C MET A 71 13.31 -2.21 -5.79
N ALA A 72 13.22 -3.54 -5.92
CA ALA A 72 12.91 -4.22 -7.16
C ALA A 72 12.25 -5.59 -6.88
N GLY A 73 11.53 -6.09 -7.89
CA GLY A 73 10.79 -7.34 -7.82
C GLY A 73 9.58 -7.30 -8.74
N ASP A 74 8.73 -8.31 -8.69
CA ASP A 74 7.50 -8.37 -9.47
C ASP A 74 6.30 -7.73 -8.74
N CYS A 75 5.07 -8.11 -9.11
CA CYS A 75 3.86 -7.58 -8.49
C CYS A 75 3.64 -8.13 -7.07
N ASP A 76 3.97 -9.41 -6.82
CA ASP A 76 3.87 -10.03 -5.49
C ASP A 76 4.86 -9.38 -4.52
N ASP A 77 6.10 -9.18 -4.95
CA ASP A 77 7.16 -8.56 -4.15
C ASP A 77 6.80 -7.13 -3.73
N HIS A 78 6.30 -6.33 -4.67
CA HIS A 78 5.84 -4.97 -4.38
C HIS A 78 4.69 -4.99 -3.38
N ALA A 79 3.68 -5.82 -3.62
CA ALA A 79 2.49 -5.92 -2.78
C ALA A 79 2.86 -6.31 -1.34
N VAL A 80 3.78 -7.29 -1.19
CA VAL A 80 4.30 -7.74 0.10
C VAL A 80 5.10 -6.65 0.81
N LEU A 81 6.03 -5.98 0.12
CA LEU A 81 6.82 -4.88 0.70
C LEU A 81 5.92 -3.74 1.17
N MET A 82 5.04 -3.26 0.30
CA MET A 82 4.14 -2.13 0.58
C MET A 82 3.26 -2.43 1.79
N ALA A 83 2.63 -3.62 1.82
CA ALA A 83 1.76 -4.00 2.91
C ALA A 83 2.53 -4.11 4.24
N ALA A 84 3.69 -4.76 4.25
CA ALA A 84 4.48 -4.94 5.45
C ALA A 84 5.04 -3.60 5.99
N CYS A 85 5.47 -2.68 5.12
CA CYS A 85 5.90 -1.35 5.54
C CYS A 85 4.75 -0.51 6.11
N ILE A 86 3.57 -0.52 5.49
CA ILE A 86 2.42 0.23 5.98
C ILE A 86 1.92 -0.34 7.32
N GLU A 87 1.86 -1.67 7.47
CA GLU A 87 1.51 -2.31 8.74
C GLU A 87 2.52 -1.98 9.85
N ALA A 88 3.82 -1.94 9.54
CA ALA A 88 4.88 -1.58 10.49
C ALA A 88 4.75 -0.14 11.04
N VAL A 89 4.06 0.75 10.33
CA VAL A 89 3.78 2.13 10.78
C VAL A 89 2.33 2.32 11.24
N GLY A 90 1.60 1.23 11.45
CA GLY A 90 0.27 1.20 12.08
C GLY A 90 -0.90 1.29 11.11
N GLY A 91 -0.66 1.22 9.81
CA GLY A 91 -1.72 1.11 8.80
C GLY A 91 -2.30 -0.30 8.71
N ARG A 92 -3.39 -0.44 7.97
CA ARG A 92 -4.04 -1.72 7.69
C ARG A 92 -4.08 -1.93 6.18
N VAL A 93 -3.52 -3.03 5.70
CA VAL A 93 -3.46 -3.34 4.26
C VAL A 93 -4.07 -4.71 4.00
N ARG A 94 -4.69 -4.84 2.83
CA ARG A 94 -5.05 -6.14 2.25
C ARG A 94 -4.42 -6.28 0.87
N LEU A 95 -4.16 -7.51 0.45
CA LEU A 95 -3.71 -7.81 -0.91
C LEU A 95 -4.90 -8.32 -1.71
N VAL A 96 -5.13 -7.73 -2.88
CA VAL A 96 -6.15 -8.16 -3.83
C VAL A 96 -5.45 -8.93 -4.94
N ARG A 97 -5.81 -10.21 -5.10
CA ARG A 97 -5.32 -11.06 -6.17
C ARG A 97 -6.36 -11.15 -7.27
N THR A 98 -5.97 -10.85 -8.49
CA THR A 98 -6.78 -10.96 -9.70
C THR A 98 -6.29 -12.12 -10.55
N THR A 99 -6.73 -12.20 -11.81
CA THR A 99 -6.36 -13.28 -12.74
C THR A 99 -4.92 -13.22 -13.22
N GLY A 100 -4.32 -12.03 -13.29
CA GLY A 100 -2.95 -11.82 -13.77
C GLY A 100 -2.13 -10.88 -12.90
N HIS A 101 -2.66 -10.42 -11.77
CA HIS A 101 -2.03 -9.39 -10.96
C HIS A 101 -2.32 -9.52 -9.46
N ILE A 102 -1.49 -8.88 -8.65
CA ILE A 102 -1.72 -8.69 -7.23
C ILE A 102 -1.32 -7.27 -6.85
N TYR A 103 -2.13 -6.63 -6.02
CA TYR A 103 -1.85 -5.27 -5.57
C TYR A 103 -2.33 -5.03 -4.13
N PRO A 104 -1.66 -4.13 -3.40
CA PRO A 104 -2.06 -3.75 -2.05
C PRO A 104 -3.19 -2.72 -2.05
N GLU A 105 -4.07 -2.79 -1.06
CA GLU A 105 -5.07 -1.77 -0.76
C GLU A 105 -5.01 -1.32 0.69
N LEU A 106 -5.01 0.00 0.91
CA LEU A 106 -4.99 0.63 2.22
C LEU A 106 -6.40 0.81 2.76
N TYR A 107 -6.66 0.30 3.97
CA TYR A 107 -7.88 0.63 4.71
C TYR A 107 -7.92 2.12 5.04
N VAL A 108 -9.00 2.80 4.66
CA VAL A 108 -9.21 4.23 4.92
C VAL A 108 -10.21 4.45 6.06
N GLY A 109 -11.34 3.74 6.04
CA GLY A 109 -12.44 3.95 6.99
C GLY A 109 -13.79 4.01 6.30
N GLY A 110 -14.75 4.74 6.85
CA GLY A 110 -16.06 4.96 6.23
C GLY A 110 -16.06 6.16 5.28
N ASP A 111 -17.25 6.58 4.85
CA ASP A 111 -17.43 7.63 3.83
C ASP A 111 -16.70 8.94 4.19
N LYS A 112 -16.77 9.35 5.47
CA LYS A 112 -16.11 10.57 5.95
C LYS A 112 -14.58 10.47 5.85
N GLU A 113 -14.01 9.32 6.22
CA GLU A 113 -12.57 9.11 6.10
C GLU A 113 -12.15 9.03 4.63
N LEU A 114 -12.97 8.45 3.76
CA LEU A 114 -12.73 8.43 2.31
C LEU A 114 -12.71 9.85 1.73
N GLU A 115 -13.67 10.71 2.08
CA GLU A 115 -13.68 12.11 1.65
C GLU A 115 -12.41 12.87 2.08
N ARG A 116 -11.95 12.63 3.31
CA ARG A 116 -10.70 13.22 3.83
C ARG A 116 -9.48 12.70 3.08
N ALA A 117 -9.38 11.39 2.89
CA ALA A 117 -8.30 10.78 2.12
C ALA A 117 -8.29 11.34 0.69
N ALA A 118 -9.46 11.51 0.07
CA ALA A 118 -9.58 12.08 -1.26
C ALA A 118 -9.12 13.54 -1.31
N PHE A 119 -9.46 14.35 -0.32
CA PHE A 119 -8.95 15.71 -0.20
C PHE A 119 -7.42 15.74 -0.06
N LEU A 120 -6.86 14.95 0.86
CA LEU A 120 -5.41 14.87 1.08
C LEU A 120 -4.67 14.49 -0.21
N VAL A 121 -5.10 13.41 -0.86
CA VAL A 121 -4.47 12.92 -2.09
C VAL A 121 -4.56 13.96 -3.21
N ARG A 122 -5.75 14.49 -3.50
CA ARG A 122 -5.99 15.35 -4.67
C ARG A 122 -5.52 16.79 -4.50
N ARG A 123 -5.51 17.32 -3.28
CA ARG A 123 -5.31 18.76 -3.04
C ARG A 123 -4.04 19.09 -2.28
N VAL A 124 -3.46 18.11 -1.59
CA VAL A 124 -2.38 18.37 -0.63
C VAL A 124 -1.12 17.59 -0.98
N LEU A 125 -1.22 16.27 -1.14
CA LEU A 125 -0.06 15.37 -1.14
C LEU A 125 0.38 14.93 -2.54
N PHE A 126 -0.57 14.69 -3.45
CA PHE A 126 -0.32 14.20 -4.81
C PHE A 126 -1.03 15.07 -5.87
N ARG A 127 -1.04 16.39 -5.64
CA ARG A 127 -1.81 17.33 -6.45
C ARG A 127 -1.43 17.27 -7.93
N ASP A 128 -0.14 17.16 -8.22
CA ASP A 128 0.40 17.23 -9.57
C ASP A 128 0.23 15.88 -10.29
N GLU A 129 0.26 14.78 -9.55
CA GLU A 129 0.12 13.41 -10.03
C GLU A 129 -1.36 13.06 -10.36
N VAL A 130 -2.31 13.50 -9.52
CA VAL A 130 -3.73 13.15 -9.69
C VAL A 130 -4.46 14.08 -10.67
N GLY A 131 -4.27 15.40 -10.52
CA GLY A 131 -5.10 16.40 -11.17
C GLY A 131 -6.60 16.23 -10.90
N ASP A 132 -7.40 16.17 -11.97
CA ASP A 132 -8.87 16.08 -11.89
C ASP A 132 -9.42 14.64 -11.91
N LYS A 133 -8.54 13.63 -11.92
CA LYS A 133 -8.95 12.22 -12.01
C LYS A 133 -9.75 11.77 -10.76
N PRO A 134 -10.66 10.81 -10.92
CA PRO A 134 -11.33 10.16 -9.78
C PRO A 134 -10.32 9.32 -8.98
N LEU A 135 -10.65 9.09 -7.71
CA LEU A 135 -9.93 8.11 -6.89
C LEU A 135 -10.69 6.79 -6.84
N TYR A 136 -9.98 5.72 -7.14
CA TYR A 136 -10.50 4.38 -7.16
C TYR A 136 -10.26 3.69 -5.82
N HIS A 137 -11.29 3.02 -5.35
CA HIS A 137 -11.30 2.28 -4.10
C HIS A 137 -12.30 1.14 -4.21
N HIS A 138 -12.15 0.17 -3.32
CA HIS A 138 -13.17 -0.84 -3.07
C HIS A 138 -13.89 -0.55 -1.77
N THR A 139 -15.21 -0.77 -1.75
CA THR A 139 -16.02 -0.79 -0.53
C THR A 139 -16.31 -2.24 -0.17
N ASP A 140 -16.05 -2.65 1.06
CA ASP A 140 -16.39 -3.99 1.53
C ASP A 140 -17.84 -4.08 2.05
N ALA A 141 -18.25 -5.28 2.46
CA ALA A 141 -19.61 -5.54 2.95
C ALA A 141 -19.97 -4.78 4.24
N ASP A 142 -18.97 -4.34 5.00
CA ASP A 142 -19.15 -3.57 6.23
C ASP A 142 -19.19 -2.04 5.95
N GLY A 143 -19.10 -1.64 4.67
CA GLY A 143 -19.07 -0.24 4.24
C GLY A 143 -17.71 0.43 4.41
N ALA A 144 -16.65 -0.33 4.65
CA ALA A 144 -15.30 0.23 4.76
C ALA A 144 -14.63 0.35 3.39
N HIS A 145 -13.90 1.45 3.21
CA HIS A 145 -13.22 1.79 1.97
C HIS A 145 -11.75 1.43 2.01
N TRP A 146 -11.28 0.91 0.88
CA TRP A 146 -9.93 0.40 0.66
C TRP A 146 -9.33 1.04 -0.59
N LEU A 147 -8.29 1.85 -0.43
CA LEU A 147 -7.70 2.64 -1.48
C LEU A 147 -6.61 1.85 -2.22
N ASN A 148 -6.61 1.88 -3.54
CA ASN A 148 -5.61 1.19 -4.37
C ASN A 148 -4.19 1.75 -4.15
N LEU A 149 -3.20 0.88 -3.97
CA LEU A 149 -1.77 1.22 -3.84
C LEU A 149 -0.87 0.49 -4.87
N ASP A 150 -1.43 0.09 -6.01
CA ASP A 150 -0.71 -0.54 -7.12
C ASP A 150 0.55 0.24 -7.56
N TYR A 151 1.66 -0.47 -7.87
CA TYR A 151 2.91 0.14 -8.34
C TYR A 151 2.81 0.79 -9.72
N THR A 152 1.82 0.42 -10.52
CA THR A 152 1.58 0.98 -11.86
C THR A 152 0.95 2.38 -11.82
N ARG A 153 0.78 2.95 -10.61
CA ARG A 153 0.21 4.27 -10.36
C ARG A 153 1.21 5.12 -9.57
N ASP A 154 1.23 6.40 -9.87
CA ASP A 154 2.08 7.41 -9.23
C ASP A 154 1.40 8.10 -8.03
N HIS A 155 0.13 7.78 -7.78
CA HIS A 155 -0.63 8.28 -6.64
C HIS A 155 -1.50 7.18 -5.99
N PRO A 156 -1.81 7.28 -4.69
CA PRO A 156 -2.79 6.42 -4.03
C PRO A 156 -4.17 6.60 -4.66
N GLY A 157 -4.93 5.50 -4.77
CA GLY A 157 -6.26 5.51 -5.37
C GLY A 157 -6.25 5.66 -6.89
N GLY A 158 -5.16 5.28 -7.55
CA GLY A 158 -5.13 5.18 -9.01
C GLY A 158 -6.03 4.07 -9.56
N GLU A 159 -6.26 4.08 -10.87
CA GLU A 159 -7.15 3.16 -11.58
C GLU A 159 -6.87 1.69 -11.26
N LEU A 160 -7.94 0.93 -10.99
CA LEU A 160 -7.88 -0.52 -10.85
C LEU A 160 -7.68 -1.18 -12.22
N MET A 161 -6.94 -2.29 -12.26
CA MET A 161 -6.90 -3.10 -13.48
C MET A 161 -8.25 -3.81 -13.68
N ASP A 162 -8.75 -3.85 -14.91
CA ASP A 162 -10.02 -4.51 -15.27
C ASP A 162 -9.85 -6.04 -15.33
N GLU A 163 -9.56 -6.62 -14.17
CA GLU A 163 -9.36 -8.05 -13.99
C GLU A 163 -10.29 -8.62 -12.93
N ARG A 164 -10.69 -9.88 -13.11
CA ARG A 164 -11.55 -10.56 -12.14
C ARG A 164 -10.78 -10.84 -10.85
N ILE A 165 -11.28 -10.31 -9.73
CA ILE A 165 -10.76 -10.62 -8.39
C ILE A 165 -10.96 -12.12 -8.09
N LEU A 166 -9.88 -12.79 -7.72
CA LEU A 166 -9.85 -14.21 -7.32
C LEU A 166 -9.82 -14.38 -5.80
N GLY A 167 -9.29 -13.40 -5.06
CA GLY A 167 -9.21 -13.48 -3.61
C GLY A 167 -8.65 -12.23 -2.95
N ILE A 168 -8.90 -12.11 -1.64
CA ILE A 168 -8.41 -11.01 -0.81
C ILE A 168 -7.70 -11.61 0.41
N LEU A 169 -6.46 -11.18 0.66
CA LEU A 169 -5.65 -11.59 1.80
C LEU A 169 -5.42 -10.43 2.77
N VAL A 170 -5.60 -10.65 4.07
CA VAL A 170 -5.27 -9.68 5.13
C VAL A 170 -4.11 -10.25 5.95
N LEU A 171 -2.99 -9.53 6.01
CA LEU A 171 -1.76 -10.01 6.65
C LEU A 171 -1.88 -10.07 8.19
N GLY A 172 -2.75 -9.24 8.79
CA GLY A 172 -2.93 -9.12 10.24
C GLY A 172 -3.94 -10.03 10.96
N LYS A 173 -4.61 -11.01 10.33
CA LYS A 173 -5.51 -11.96 11.06
C LYS A 173 -4.92 -13.36 11.19
N ALA A 174 -3.83 -13.45 11.96
CA ALA A 174 -3.29 -14.71 12.47
C ALA A 174 -3.13 -14.71 14.01
N LYS A 175 -4.08 -14.11 14.76
CA LYS A 175 -4.25 -14.34 16.20
C LYS A 175 -5.74 -14.24 16.59
N ALA A 176 -6.47 -15.30 16.28
CA ALA A 176 -7.71 -15.66 16.95
C ALA A 176 -7.89 -17.17 16.82
N ARG A 177 -7.19 -17.93 17.68
CA ARG A 177 -7.47 -19.33 18.08
C ARG A 177 -6.37 -19.80 19.04
N SER A 178 -6.57 -19.52 20.32
CA SER A 178 -6.50 -20.47 21.45
C SER A 178 -6.84 -19.70 22.72
#